data_AF-K2C7L3-F1
#
_entry.id   AF-K2C7L3-F1
#
_cell.length_a   1.000
_cell.length_b   1.000
_cell.length_c   1.000
_cell.angle_alpha   90.00
_cell.angle_beta   90.00
_cell.angle_gamma   90.00
#
_symmetry.space_group_name_H-M   'P 1'
#
loop_
_entity.id
_entity.type
_entity.pdbx_description
1 polymer ?
#
loop_
_entity_poly.entity_id
_entity_poly.type
_entity_poly.pdbx_seq_one_letter_code
_entity_poly.pdbx_strand_id
1 'polypeptide(L)'
;MIFVLPLALMSDRMGSRKKIMIIAGIMTVLGFGLLSLAKDNWVWVFVLLSGFMRDGFMAMMFTSVIETEGIGHVYAGTAMGIINSIGGIGMSVEPALGNSLASIWAGAPFVLWAGSALAAMVLVIFLQKKHKVVVEISDIEIALA
;
A
#
# COMPACT_ATOMS: atom_id res chain seq x y z
N MET A 1 12.25 -3.12 -4.43
CA MET A 1 12.58 -2.02 -5.37
C MET A 1 12.52 -2.37 -6.87
N ILE A 2 13.16 -3.44 -7.39
CA ILE A 2 13.18 -3.74 -8.86
C ILE A 2 11.77 -3.96 -9.45
N PHE A 3 10.87 -4.63 -8.72
CA PHE A 3 9.51 -4.95 -9.19
C PHE A 3 8.45 -3.89 -8.89
N VAL A 4 8.82 -2.80 -8.21
CA VAL A 4 7.88 -1.73 -7.84
C VAL A 4 7.55 -0.85 -9.04
N LEU A 5 8.55 -0.52 -9.86
CA LEU A 5 8.39 0.33 -11.03
C LEU A 5 7.44 -0.29 -12.07
N PRO A 6 7.57 -1.58 -12.46
CA PRO A 6 6.59 -2.20 -13.35
C PRO A 6 5.17 -2.18 -12.79
N LEU A 7 4.99 -2.51 -11.50
CA LEU A 7 3.67 -2.55 -10.88
C LEU A 7 3.01 -1.15 -10.81
N ALA A 8 3.76 -0.12 -10.44
CA ALA A 8 3.28 1.25 -10.40
C ALA A 8 2.91 1.76 -11.80
N LEU A 9 3.78 1.53 -12.80
CA LEU A 9 3.52 1.93 -14.19
C LEU A 9 2.35 1.16 -14.81
N MET A 10 2.19 -0.13 -14.50
CA MET A 10 1.02 -0.91 -14.91
C MET A 10 -0.26 -0.35 -14.28
N SER A 11 -0.20 0.08 -13.02
CA SER A 11 -1.31 0.74 -12.30
C SER A 11 -1.79 2.01 -12.97
N ASP A 12 -0.84 2.86 -13.34
CA ASP A 12 -1.16 4.14 -13.97
C ASP A 12 -1.66 3.94 -15.41
N ARG A 13 -1.11 2.95 -16.14
CA ARG A 13 -1.58 2.60 -17.50
C ARG A 13 -2.97 1.96 -17.52
N MET A 14 -3.33 1.13 -16.54
CA MET A 14 -4.64 0.47 -16.48
C MET A 14 -5.76 1.35 -15.92
N GLY A 15 -5.47 2.60 -15.49
CA GLY A 15 -6.47 3.56 -15.00
C GLY A 15 -7.28 3.08 -13.79
N SER A 16 -6.84 2.02 -13.11
CA SER A 16 -7.60 1.36 -12.05
C SER A 16 -6.73 1.04 -10.83
N ARG A 17 -5.99 2.04 -10.35
CA ARG A 17 -5.08 1.94 -9.21
C ARG A 17 -5.66 1.18 -8.01
N LYS A 18 -6.90 1.51 -7.62
CA LYS A 18 -7.62 0.79 -6.56
C LYS A 18 -7.72 -0.72 -6.79
N LYS A 19 -7.97 -1.19 -8.02
CA LYS A 19 -8.04 -2.62 -8.34
C LYS A 19 -6.68 -3.29 -8.17
N ILE A 20 -5.61 -2.66 -8.64
CA ILE A 20 -4.25 -3.22 -8.48
C ILE A 20 -3.83 -3.22 -7.02
N MET A 21 -4.16 -2.17 -6.26
CA MET A 21 -3.90 -2.14 -4.82
C MET A 21 -4.64 -3.27 -4.09
N ILE A 22 -5.89 -3.56 -4.46
CA ILE A 22 -6.62 -4.69 -3.89
C ILE A 22 -5.94 -6.01 -4.25
N ILE A 23 -5.55 -6.23 -5.51
CA ILE A 23 -4.83 -7.45 -5.93
C ILE A 23 -3.51 -7.59 -5.16
N ALA A 24 -2.71 -6.53 -5.10
CA ALA A 24 -1.45 -6.52 -4.34
C ALA A 24 -1.69 -6.77 -2.85
N GLY A 25 -2.76 -6.22 -2.28
CA GLY A 25 -3.21 -6.46 -0.91
C GLY A 25 -3.55 -7.94 -0.68
N ILE A 26 -4.36 -8.56 -1.54
CA ILE A 26 -4.71 -9.98 -1.48
C ILE A 26 -3.45 -10.83 -1.52
N MET A 27 -2.54 -10.57 -2.47
CA MET A 27 -1.30 -11.34 -2.60
C MET A 27 -0.37 -11.14 -1.40
N THR A 28 -0.39 -9.97 -0.76
CA THR A 28 0.37 -9.70 0.47
C THR A 28 -0.21 -10.46 1.67
N VAL A 29 -1.54 -10.45 1.83
CA VAL A 29 -2.25 -11.20 2.89
C VAL A 29 -2.02 -12.69 2.73
N LEU A 30 -2.17 -13.22 1.51
CA LEU A 30 -1.89 -14.62 1.21
C LEU A 30 -0.42 -14.96 1.41
N GLY A 31 0.50 -14.09 1.00
CA GLY A 31 1.94 -14.28 1.18
C GLY A 31 2.30 -14.44 2.66
N PHE A 32 1.86 -13.52 3.52
CA PHE A 32 2.12 -13.63 4.96
C PHE A 32 1.34 -14.77 5.63
N GLY A 33 0.09 -14.99 5.24
CA GLY A 33 -0.72 -16.11 5.74
C GLY A 33 -0.09 -17.47 5.44
N LEU A 34 0.36 -17.68 4.21
CA LEU A 34 1.07 -18.89 3.80
C LEU A 34 2.46 -18.98 4.43
N LEU A 35 3.15 -17.86 4.61
CA LEU A 35 4.44 -17.81 5.31
C LEU A 35 4.31 -18.30 6.76
N SER A 36 3.17 -18.08 7.41
CA SER A 36 2.91 -18.62 8.74
C SER A 36 2.94 -20.16 8.79
N LEU A 37 2.55 -20.83 7.71
CA LEU A 37 2.50 -22.29 7.62
C LEU A 37 3.69 -22.89 6.84
N ALA A 38 4.58 -22.05 6.34
CA ALA A 38 5.63 -22.44 5.43
C ALA A 38 6.65 -23.35 6.10
N LYS A 39 7.07 -24.39 5.37
CA LYS A 39 8.15 -25.30 5.77
C LYS A 39 9.22 -25.33 4.69
N ASP A 40 10.46 -25.53 5.12
CA ASP A 40 11.61 -25.73 4.24
C ASP A 40 11.78 -24.58 3.23
N ASN A 41 12.11 -24.92 1.98
CA ASN A 41 12.43 -23.95 0.93
C ASN A 41 11.23 -23.09 0.47
N TRP A 42 10.00 -23.43 0.85
CA TRP A 42 8.80 -22.65 0.50
C TRP A 42 8.78 -21.26 1.16
N VAL A 43 9.51 -21.10 2.27
CA VAL A 43 9.68 -19.81 2.96
C VAL A 43 10.17 -18.74 1.97
N TRP A 44 11.15 -19.05 1.12
CA TRP A 44 11.70 -18.10 0.16
C TRP A 44 10.68 -17.64 -0.88
N VAL A 45 9.83 -18.56 -1.35
CA VAL A 45 8.78 -18.25 -2.32
C VAL A 45 7.79 -17.25 -1.71
N PHE A 46 7.32 -17.50 -0.49
CA PHE A 46 6.34 -16.64 0.17
C PHE A 46 6.94 -15.32 0.65
N VAL A 47 8.22 -15.29 1.06
CA VAL A 47 8.94 -14.05 1.37
C VAL A 47 9.07 -13.16 0.14
N LEU A 48 9.47 -13.73 -1.00
CA LEU A 48 9.57 -12.96 -2.25
C LEU A 48 8.19 -12.45 -2.70
N LEU A 49 7.17 -13.31 -2.66
CA LEU A 49 5.82 -12.94 -3.04
C LEU A 49 5.27 -11.80 -2.16
N SER A 50 5.30 -11.97 -0.83
CA SER A 50 4.81 -10.96 0.11
C SER A 50 5.61 -9.66 0.00
N GLY A 51 6.94 -9.73 -0.09
CA GLY A 51 7.81 -8.56 -0.20
C GLY A 51 7.54 -7.73 -1.45
N PHE A 52 7.48 -8.37 -2.64
CA PHE A 52 7.25 -7.63 -3.89
C PHE A 52 5.87 -6.99 -3.95
N MET A 53 4.84 -7.70 -3.50
CA MET A 53 3.47 -7.20 -3.52
C MET A 53 3.26 -6.09 -2.50
N ARG A 54 3.84 -6.22 -1.30
CA ARG A 54 3.84 -5.18 -0.27
C ARG A 54 4.53 -3.90 -0.73
N ASP A 55 5.73 -4.02 -1.32
CA ASP A 55 6.47 -2.86 -1.83
C ASP A 55 5.65 -2.11 -2.91
N GLY A 56 5.04 -2.86 -3.84
CA GLY A 56 4.16 -2.30 -4.86
C GLY A 56 2.92 -1.63 -4.27
N PHE A 57 2.30 -2.25 -3.26
CA PHE A 57 1.17 -1.69 -2.51
C PHE A 57 1.55 -0.36 -1.86
N MET A 58 2.69 -0.29 -1.16
CA MET A 58 3.18 0.93 -0.51
C MET A 58 3.44 2.05 -1.51
N ALA A 59 4.05 1.76 -2.66
CA ALA A 59 4.28 2.76 -3.70
C ALA A 59 2.96 3.36 -4.20
N MET A 60 1.97 2.53 -4.54
CA MET A 60 0.65 3.01 -4.99
C MET A 60 -0.11 3.76 -3.89
N MET A 61 0.04 3.37 -2.63
CA MET A 61 -0.53 4.09 -1.48
C MET A 61 0.03 5.52 -1.43
N PHE A 62 1.36 5.69 -1.47
CA PHE A 62 1.98 7.01 -1.43
C PHE A 62 1.57 7.87 -2.63
N THR A 63 1.54 7.31 -3.83
CA THR A 63 1.09 8.07 -5.01
C THR A 63 -0.38 8.49 -4.88
N SER A 64 -1.25 7.63 -4.33
CA SER A 64 -2.66 7.97 -4.10
C SER A 64 -2.85 9.11 -3.12
N VAL A 65 -1.97 9.22 -2.12
CA VAL A 65 -2.00 10.32 -1.16
C VAL A 65 -1.64 11.63 -1.86
N ILE A 66 -0.55 11.65 -2.63
CA ILE A 66 -0.10 12.86 -3.32
C ILE A 66 -1.15 13.33 -4.34
N GLU A 67 -1.79 12.39 -5.04
CA GLU A 67 -2.85 12.69 -6.01
C GLU A 67 -4.23 12.96 -5.37
N THR A 68 -4.33 12.94 -4.04
CA THR A 68 -5.59 13.28 -3.37
C THR A 68 -5.92 14.76 -3.59
N GLU A 69 -7.17 15.03 -3.97
CA GLU A 69 -7.68 16.38 -4.20
C GLU A 69 -7.46 17.27 -2.97
N GLY A 70 -6.94 18.48 -3.19
CA GLY A 70 -6.62 19.42 -2.13
C GLY A 70 -5.21 19.24 -1.52
N ILE A 71 -4.50 18.15 -1.82
CA ILE A 71 -3.09 17.99 -1.41
C ILE A 71 -2.16 18.53 -2.51
N GLY A 72 -2.20 17.89 -3.69
CA GLY A 72 -1.37 18.23 -4.84
C GLY A 72 0.10 18.39 -4.49
N HIS A 73 0.83 19.21 -5.26
CA HIS A 73 2.25 19.48 -4.98
C HIS A 73 2.48 20.35 -3.73
N VAL A 74 1.49 21.17 -3.36
CA VAL A 74 1.62 22.19 -2.29
C VAL A 74 1.67 21.54 -0.90
N TYR A 75 0.83 20.54 -0.65
CA TYR A 75 0.77 19.86 0.66
C TYR A 75 1.35 18.43 0.65
N ALA A 76 1.97 18.00 -0.45
CA ALA A 76 2.56 16.67 -0.57
C ALA A 76 3.53 16.35 0.59
N GLY A 77 4.40 17.30 0.94
CA GLY A 77 5.35 17.13 2.05
C GLY A 77 4.67 16.91 3.40
N THR A 78 3.64 17.70 3.71
CA THR A 78 2.86 17.58 4.96
C THR A 78 2.09 16.25 5.00
N ALA A 79 1.42 15.90 3.90
CA ALA A 79 0.67 14.65 3.81
C ALA A 79 1.57 13.41 3.98
N MET A 80 2.72 13.41 3.29
CA MET A 80 3.73 12.36 3.45
C MET A 80 4.31 12.35 4.85
N GLY A 81 4.54 13.52 5.46
CA GLY A 81 4.99 13.63 6.85
C GLY A 81 4.03 12.95 7.81
N ILE A 82 2.73 13.29 7.75
CA ILE A 82 1.69 12.68 8.60
C ILE A 82 1.65 11.16 8.43
N ILE A 83 1.66 10.67 7.18
CA ILE A 83 1.62 9.23 6.91
C ILE A 83 2.85 8.53 7.44
N ASN A 84 4.04 9.10 7.25
CA ASN A 84 5.27 8.53 7.78
C ASN A 84 5.33 8.60 9.31
N SER A 85 4.77 9.63 9.95
CA SER A 85 4.66 9.70 11.42
C SER A 85 3.77 8.59 11.96
N ILE A 86 2.59 8.38 11.38
CA ILE A 86 1.69 7.29 11.77
C ILE A 86 2.34 5.92 11.47
N GLY A 87 2.96 5.78 10.30
CA GLY A 87 3.70 4.58 9.90
C GLY A 87 4.86 4.27 10.84
N GLY A 88 5.56 5.30 11.33
CA GLY A 88 6.66 5.18 12.28
C GLY A 88 6.23 4.61 13.63
N ILE A 89 5.01 4.92 14.09
CA ILE A 89 4.43 4.27 15.28
C ILE A 89 4.26 2.78 15.02
N GLY A 90 3.68 2.42 13.87
CA GLY A 90 3.54 1.03 13.44
C GLY A 90 4.88 0.30 13.41
N MET A 91 5.89 0.88 12.77
CA MET A 91 7.25 0.32 12.69
C MET A 91 7.94 0.17 14.05
N SER A 92 7.57 0.99 15.04
CA SER A 92 8.12 0.90 16.40
C SER A 92 7.43 -0.19 17.23
N VAL A 93 6.12 -0.36 17.06
CA VAL A 93 5.30 -1.30 17.84
C VAL A 93 5.33 -2.71 17.23
N GLU A 94 5.33 -2.83 15.90
CA GLU A 94 5.27 -4.13 15.20
C GLU A 94 6.39 -5.11 15.59
N PRO A 95 7.68 -4.71 15.71
CA PRO A 95 8.73 -5.64 16.10
C PRO A 95 8.57 -6.20 17.51
N ALA A 96 8.21 -5.35 18.48
CA ALA A 96 7.97 -5.78 19.85
C ALA A 96 6.77 -6.73 19.94
N LEU A 97 5.68 -6.38 19.25
CA LEU A 97 4.48 -7.21 19.19
C LEU A 97 4.74 -8.54 18.48
N GLY A 98 5.41 -8.50 17.32
CA GLY A 98 5.79 -9.68 16.56
C GLY A 98 6.71 -10.61 17.34
N ASN A 99 7.76 -10.09 17.99
CA ASN A 99 8.65 -10.91 18.81
C ASN A 99 7.92 -11.57 19.98
N SER A 100 6.98 -10.87 20.60
CA SER A 100 6.15 -11.43 21.66
C SER A 100 5.28 -12.58 21.14
N LEU A 101 4.69 -12.43 19.95
CA LEU A 101 3.89 -13.49 19.31
C LEU A 101 4.74 -14.70 18.90
N ALA A 102 5.99 -14.49 18.48
CA ALA A 102 6.91 -15.58 18.11
C ALA A 102 7.18 -16.56 19.26
N SER A 103 7.00 -16.13 20.52
CA SER A 103 7.13 -16.99 21.70
C SER A 103 6.04 -18.08 21.79
N ILE A 104 4.88 -17.86 21.16
CA ILE A 104 3.79 -18.85 21.08
C ILE A 104 4.15 -19.90 20.03
N TRP A 105 4.47 -19.44 18.81
CA TRP A 105 4.98 -20.27 17.73
C TRP A 105 5.62 -19.40 16.64
N ALA A 106 6.56 -19.95 15.89
CA ALA A 106 7.37 -19.21 14.93
C ALA A 106 6.55 -18.48 13.83
N GLY A 107 5.37 -18.99 13.48
CA GLY A 107 4.53 -18.40 12.45
C GLY A 107 3.51 -17.36 12.94
N ALA A 108 3.33 -17.20 14.25
CA ALA A 108 2.39 -16.24 14.83
C ALA A 108 2.57 -14.79 14.34
N PRO A 109 3.80 -14.27 14.20
CA PRO A 109 4.01 -12.90 13.74
C PRO A 109 3.49 -12.68 12.31
N PHE A 110 3.61 -13.69 11.45
CA PHE A 110 3.14 -13.59 10.07
C PHE A 110 1.61 -13.56 9.99
N VAL A 111 0.90 -14.21 10.93
CA VAL A 111 -0.56 -14.10 11.03
C VAL A 111 -0.97 -12.68 11.41
N LEU A 112 -0.26 -12.06 12.35
CA LEU A 112 -0.47 -10.66 12.72
C LEU A 112 -0.27 -9.73 11.52
N TRP A 113 0.82 -9.92 10.76
CA TRP A 113 1.09 -9.11 9.56
C TRP A 113 0.09 -9.36 8.43
N ALA A 114 -0.39 -10.60 8.26
CA ALA A 114 -1.48 -10.90 7.33
C ALA A 114 -2.77 -10.17 7.76
N GLY A 115 -3.06 -10.14 9.06
CA GLY A 115 -4.20 -9.41 9.63
C GLY A 115 -4.11 -7.89 9.42
N SER A 116 -2.93 -7.29 9.64
CA SER A 116 -2.72 -5.85 9.41
C SER A 116 -2.82 -5.49 7.93
N ALA A 117 -2.26 -6.32 7.04
CA ALA A 117 -2.40 -6.16 5.59
C ALA A 117 -3.87 -6.30 5.13
N LEU A 118 -4.63 -7.22 5.73
CA LEU A 118 -6.06 -7.40 5.45
C LEU A 118 -6.85 -6.15 5.89
N ALA A 119 -6.59 -5.64 7.09
CA ALA A 119 -7.21 -4.40 7.57
C ALA A 119 -6.91 -3.22 6.64
N ALA A 120 -5.65 -3.05 6.23
CA ALA A 120 -5.27 -2.01 5.28
C ALA A 120 -5.99 -2.16 3.93
N MET A 121 -6.10 -3.39 3.41
CA MET A 121 -6.84 -3.67 2.17
C MET A 121 -8.32 -3.32 2.30
N VAL A 122 -8.96 -3.67 3.41
CA VAL A 122 -10.37 -3.33 3.69
C VAL A 122 -10.54 -1.81 3.73
N LEU A 123 -9.64 -1.07 4.36
CA LEU A 123 -9.68 0.40 4.37
C LEU A 123 -9.56 0.99 2.94
N VAL A 124 -8.70 0.41 2.09
CA VAL A 124 -8.57 0.80 0.68
C VAL A 124 -9.87 0.55 -0.11
N ILE A 125 -10.66 -0.47 0.24
CA ILE A 125 -11.97 -0.69 -0.40
C ILE A 125 -12.94 0.47 -0.08
N PHE A 126 -12.86 1.05 1.11
CA PHE A 126 -13.68 2.21 1.48
C PHE A 126 -13.15 3.54 0.95
N LEU A 127 -11.88 3.61 0.54
CA LEU A 127 -11.34 4.78 -0.16
C LEU A 127 -12.13 5.02 -1.45
N GLN A 128 -12.86 6.13 -1.51
CA GLN A 128 -13.67 6.48 -2.67
C GLN A 128 -12.79 6.81 -3.87
N LYS A 129 -13.21 6.33 -5.05
CA LYS A 129 -12.56 6.61 -6.32
C LYS A 129 -12.98 8.01 -6.76
N LYS A 130 -12.07 8.98 -6.80
CA LYS A 130 -12.41 10.31 -7.33
C LYS A 130 -12.18 10.38 -8.84
N HIS A 131 -13.16 11.00 -9.50
CA HIS A 131 -13.17 11.35 -10.91
C HIS A 131 -12.06 12.37 -11.17
N LYS A 132 -11.34 12.23 -12.29
CA LYS A 132 -10.51 13.32 -12.81
C LYS A 132 -11.45 14.50 -13.08
N VAL A 133 -11.36 15.56 -12.27
CA VAL A 133 -11.82 16.87 -12.72
C VAL A 133 -10.80 17.28 -13.78
N VAL A 134 -11.15 17.06 -15.04
CA VAL A 134 -10.45 17.70 -16.15
C VAL A 134 -10.74 19.18 -15.96
N VAL A 135 -9.76 19.92 -15.43
CA VAL A 135 -9.80 21.37 -15.48
C VAL A 135 -9.63 21.71 -16.96
N GLU A 136 -10.76 21.89 -17.65
CA GLU A 136 -10.78 22.51 -18.96
C GLU A 136 -10.16 23.89 -18.79
N ILE A 137 -8.98 24.09 -19.38
CA ILE A 137 -8.29 25.38 -19.49
C ILE A 137 -9.05 26.24 -20.54
N SER A 138 -10.38 26.28 -20.47
CA SER A 138 -11.25 27.05 -21.35
C SER A 138 -11.82 28.29 -20.64
N ASP A 139 -11.88 28.29 -19.31
CA ASP A 139 -12.55 29.37 -18.57
C ASP A 139 -11.63 30.57 -18.24
N ILE A 140 -10.31 30.40 -18.38
CA ILE A 140 -9.35 31.50 -18.15
C ILE A 140 -9.27 32.43 -19.38
N GLU A 141 -9.46 31.92 -20.60
CA GLU A 141 -9.47 32.77 -21.80
C GLU A 141 -10.78 33.57 -21.95
N ILE A 142 -11.91 33.08 -21.43
CA ILE A 142 -13.21 33.78 -21.51
C ILE A 142 -13.32 34.90 -20.44
N ALA A 143 -12.60 34.80 -19.32
CA ALA A 143 -12.57 35.86 -18.32
C ALA A 143 -11.65 37.05 -18.69
N LEU A 144 -10.84 36.91 -19.74
CA LEU A 144 -9.90 37.90 -20.24
C LEU A 144 -10.23 38.42 -21.66
N ALA A 145 -11.36 38.00 -22.24
CA ALA A 145 -11.90 38.47 -23.52
C ALA A 145 -13.14 39.34 -23.29
#